data_AF-A0A956QFV0-F1
#
_entry.id   AF-A0A956QFV0-F1
#
_cell.length_a   1.000
_cell.length_b   1.000
_cell.length_c   1.000
_cell.angle_alpha   90.00
_cell.angle_beta   90.00
_cell.angle_gamma   90.00
#
_symmetry.space_group_name_H-M   'P 1'
#
loop_
_entity.id
_entity.type
_entity.pdbx_description
1 polymer ?
#
loop_
_entity_poly.entity_id
_entity_poly.type
_entity_poly.pdbx_seq_one_letter_code
_entity_poly.pdbx_strand_id
1 'polypeptide(L)'
;FFEPDPASVISIVAGNSNPASVSMANAGASVAPIHYAFLDPAMNLKAVQYEISSANSASVPAVGTPPVNEFLQTFAPVMSTFNPEVANRKNTPSPAVIAFSTGGASVDAVFEDFTAADTPFAVNSGEPSAMKASVGGLAVDWFESGEIVFVYSVFDNTIMGTGLYARCFMPDKMAIGPELEIVPPTNGNSAILPDVAVVNSDGSFLVTWTQFTGASSEIMLQRFRSVSGSSPVAVGGLLDISTGQAAPGLSARNGMNSASRVACTSTGDAVVVWNSGDNTNLIVLARLIGNLVTATL
;
A
#
# COMPACT_ATOMS: atom_id res chain seq x y z
N PHE A 1 12.83 28.19 10.13
CA PHE A 1 13.79 27.26 9.54
C PHE A 1 14.01 26.16 10.57
N PHE A 2 13.28 25.06 10.45
CA PHE A 2 13.59 23.84 11.20
C PHE A 2 14.59 23.08 10.34
N GLU A 3 15.86 23.03 10.75
CA GLU A 3 16.76 21.98 10.28
C GLU A 3 16.32 20.68 10.95
N PRO A 4 16.04 19.60 10.20
CA PRO A 4 15.86 18.29 10.79
C PRO A 4 17.22 17.82 11.33
N ASP A 5 17.28 17.52 12.61
CA ASP A 5 18.43 16.88 13.24
C ASP A 5 18.68 15.51 12.56
N PRO A 6 19.85 15.28 11.95
CA PRO A 6 20.16 14.03 11.24
C PRO A 6 20.09 12.77 12.14
N ALA A 7 20.03 12.94 13.47
CA ALA A 7 19.91 11.83 14.43
C ALA A 7 18.46 11.37 14.71
N SER A 8 17.45 12.09 14.24
CA SER A 8 16.02 11.76 14.46
C SER A 8 15.40 10.89 13.36
N VAL A 9 16.23 10.34 12.47
CA VAL A 9 15.79 9.48 11.37
C VAL A 9 15.68 8.05 11.87
N ILE A 10 14.47 7.48 11.84
CA ILE A 10 14.29 6.02 11.87
C ILE A 10 14.89 5.48 10.57
N SER A 11 16.16 5.07 10.61
CA SER A 11 16.85 4.47 9.48
C SER A 11 16.52 2.99 9.42
N ILE A 12 15.60 2.62 8.53
CA ILE A 12 15.35 1.22 8.20
C ILE A 12 16.41 0.78 7.19
N VAL A 13 17.41 0.01 7.65
CA VAL A 13 18.38 -0.62 6.75
C VAL A 13 17.71 -1.88 6.18
N ALA A 14 16.95 -1.71 5.10
CA ALA A 14 16.44 -2.83 4.33
C ALA A 14 17.63 -3.51 3.62
N GLY A 15 18.05 -4.66 4.13
CA GLY A 15 18.92 -5.57 3.40
C GLY A 15 18.13 -6.14 2.24
N ASN A 16 18.51 -5.77 1.02
CA ASN A 16 17.89 -6.16 -0.26
C ASN A 16 16.56 -5.44 -0.57
N SER A 17 16.24 -5.44 -1.86
CA SER A 17 15.26 -4.65 -2.63
C SER A 17 13.78 -4.65 -2.18
N ASN A 18 13.45 -5.03 -0.95
CA ASN A 18 12.08 -5.10 -0.46
C ASN A 18 11.80 -3.93 0.50
N PRO A 19 10.86 -3.04 0.18
CA PRO A 19 10.53 -1.90 1.03
C PRO A 19 9.89 -2.38 2.34
N ALA A 20 10.25 -1.77 3.45
CA ALA A 20 9.47 -1.86 4.68
C ALA A 20 8.19 -1.04 4.53
N SER A 21 7.13 -1.45 5.21
CA SER A 21 5.87 -0.72 5.29
C SER A 21 5.61 -0.25 6.71
N VAL A 22 5.03 0.93 6.82
CA VAL A 22 4.72 1.60 8.09
C VAL A 22 3.33 2.20 8.01
N SER A 23 2.57 2.02 9.08
CA SER A 23 1.26 2.63 9.24
C SER A 23 1.13 3.24 10.63
N MET A 24 0.47 4.41 10.68
CA MET A 24 0.22 5.15 11.90
C MET A 24 -1.26 5.54 11.94
N ALA A 25 -1.92 5.32 13.07
CA ALA A 25 -3.28 5.80 13.29
C ALA A 25 -3.29 6.76 14.48
N ASN A 26 -3.79 7.98 14.25
CA ASN A 26 -4.03 8.94 15.32
C ASN A 26 -5.51 8.85 15.73
N ALA A 27 -5.85 7.92 16.62
CA ALA A 27 -7.24 7.65 17.01
C ALA A 27 -7.83 8.68 17.99
N GLY A 28 -7.26 9.89 18.12
CA GLY A 28 -7.67 10.86 19.15
C GLY A 28 -7.48 10.35 20.60
N ALA A 29 -6.84 9.19 20.75
CA ALA A 29 -6.56 8.54 22.02
C ALA A 29 -5.23 9.06 22.61
N SER A 30 -5.06 8.88 23.93
CA SER A 30 -3.80 9.23 24.63
C SER A 30 -2.59 8.38 24.20
N VAL A 31 -2.82 7.37 23.35
CA VAL A 31 -1.81 6.47 22.76
C VAL A 31 -2.07 6.34 21.26
N ALA A 32 -1.06 6.59 20.43
CA ALA A 32 -1.09 6.37 19.00
C ALA A 32 -0.06 5.29 18.63
N PRO A 33 -0.47 4.06 18.27
CA PRO A 33 0.49 3.05 17.90
C PRO A 33 0.99 3.25 16.47
N ILE A 34 2.25 2.92 16.29
CA ILE A 34 2.94 2.80 15.02
C ILE A 34 3.12 1.32 14.77
N HIS A 35 2.63 0.86 13.62
CA HIS A 35 2.82 -0.51 13.17
C HIS A 35 3.75 -0.49 11.97
N TYR A 36 4.70 -1.42 11.93
CA TYR A 36 5.57 -1.58 10.77
C TYR A 36 5.90 -3.05 10.53
N ALA A 37 6.09 -3.38 9.26
CA ALA A 37 6.50 -4.71 8.84
C ALA A 37 7.67 -4.61 7.87
N PHE A 38 8.61 -5.53 8.02
CA PHE A 38 9.83 -5.60 7.24
C PHE A 38 10.33 -7.04 7.13
N LEU A 39 11.22 -7.27 6.18
CA LEU A 39 11.95 -8.53 6.07
C LEU A 39 13.32 -8.35 6.74
N ASP A 40 13.69 -9.27 7.63
CA ASP A 40 15.03 -9.30 8.19
C ASP A 40 16.06 -9.83 7.17
N PRO A 41 17.38 -9.73 7.42
CA PRO A 41 18.40 -10.24 6.49
C PRO A 41 18.31 -11.74 6.19
N ALA A 42 17.60 -12.51 7.00
CA ALA A 42 17.33 -13.92 6.79
C ALA A 42 15.98 -14.16 6.08
N MET A 43 15.36 -13.10 5.54
CA MET A 43 14.06 -13.11 4.84
C MET A 43 12.90 -13.56 5.71
N ASN A 44 12.98 -13.37 7.03
CA ASN A 44 11.82 -13.57 7.91
C ASN A 44 10.98 -12.29 7.94
N LEU A 45 9.66 -12.46 7.83
CA LEU A 45 8.72 -11.37 8.08
C LEU A 45 8.72 -11.02 9.56
N LYS A 46 9.07 -9.77 9.84
CA LYS A 46 9.00 -9.14 11.16
C LYS A 46 7.90 -8.10 11.10
N ALA A 47 7.04 -8.14 12.11
CA ALA A 47 6.03 -7.13 12.28
C ALA A 47 6.07 -6.69 13.74
N VAL A 48 6.04 -5.37 13.94
CA VAL A 48 6.23 -4.78 15.26
C VAL A 48 5.22 -3.66 15.47
N GLN A 49 4.75 -3.59 16.71
CA GLN A 49 3.92 -2.53 17.24
C GLN A 49 4.75 -1.68 18.22
N TYR A 50 4.74 -0.37 18.00
CA TYR A 50 5.23 0.63 18.94
C TYR A 50 4.06 1.43 19.49
N GLU A 51 3.98 1.60 20.82
CA GLU A 51 2.98 2.46 21.45
C GLU A 51 3.59 3.80 21.88
N ILE A 52 3.08 4.90 21.34
CA ILE A 52 3.44 6.25 21.81
C ILE A 52 2.37 6.71 22.79
N SER A 53 2.66 6.69 24.10
CA SER A 53 1.76 7.23 25.12
C SER A 53 2.07 8.69 25.48
N SER A 54 1.04 9.44 25.89
CA SER A 54 1.20 10.83 26.39
C SER A 54 2.15 10.97 27.59
N ALA A 55 2.36 9.91 28.39
CA ALA A 55 3.36 9.88 29.47
C ALA A 55 4.81 9.73 28.97
N ASN A 56 5.00 9.24 27.74
CA ASN A 56 6.30 9.10 27.06
C ASN A 56 6.60 10.26 26.10
N SER A 57 5.81 11.34 26.14
CA SER A 57 6.11 12.58 25.41
C SER A 57 7.35 13.32 25.94
N ALA A 58 7.90 12.86 27.06
CA ALA A 58 9.18 13.32 27.59
C ALA A 58 10.33 12.59 26.87
N SER A 59 10.96 13.30 25.94
CA SER A 59 12.24 12.98 25.28
C SER A 59 12.32 11.60 24.63
N VAL A 60 12.07 11.53 23.33
CA VAL A 60 12.81 10.58 22.49
C VAL A 60 14.29 10.96 22.66
N PRO A 61 15.14 10.12 23.26
CA PRO A 61 16.54 10.46 23.46
C PRO A 61 17.17 10.73 22.09
N ALA A 62 17.88 11.85 21.95
CA ALA A 62 18.56 12.23 20.71
C ALA A 62 19.64 11.21 20.27
N VAL A 63 19.92 10.18 21.09
CA VAL A 63 20.92 9.16 20.82
C VAL A 63 20.47 7.81 21.40
N GLY A 64 20.40 6.80 20.53
CA GLY A 64 20.61 5.40 20.88
C GLY A 64 19.47 4.70 21.62
N THR A 65 18.76 3.85 20.88
CA THR A 65 17.69 2.93 21.32
C THR A 65 16.35 3.63 21.57
N PRO A 66 15.31 3.36 20.75
CA PRO A 66 13.94 3.81 21.01
C PRO A 66 13.51 3.39 22.43
N PRO A 67 12.97 4.29 23.25
CA PRO A 67 12.50 3.93 24.59
C PRO A 67 11.12 3.26 24.46
N VAL A 68 11.03 1.96 24.19
CA VAL A 68 9.69 1.38 23.97
C VAL A 68 9.59 -0.09 24.35
N ASN A 69 8.44 -0.42 24.95
CA ASN A 69 7.93 -1.79 25.06
C ASN A 69 7.70 -2.32 23.63
N GLU A 70 8.67 -3.02 23.08
CA GLU A 70 8.56 -3.67 21.78
C GLU A 70 7.73 -4.94 21.91
N PHE A 71 6.54 -4.95 21.31
CA PHE A 71 5.89 -6.20 20.98
C PHE A 71 6.39 -6.63 19.59
N LEU A 72 7.44 -7.45 19.58
CA LEU A 72 8.03 -8.02 18.36
C LEU A 72 7.39 -9.38 18.09
N GLN A 73 6.60 -9.47 17.02
CA GLN A 73 6.16 -10.75 16.51
C GLN A 73 7.06 -11.18 15.34
N THR A 74 7.55 -12.41 15.41
CA THR A 74 8.28 -13.05 14.31
C THR A 74 7.39 -14.11 13.69
N PHE A 75 7.10 -13.95 12.41
CA PHE A 75 6.47 -15.00 11.62
C PHE A 75 7.57 -15.93 11.10
N ALA A 76 7.32 -17.25 11.16
CA ALA A 76 8.24 -18.24 10.60
C ALA A 76 8.46 -17.96 9.10
N PRO A 77 9.64 -18.29 8.54
CA PRO A 77 9.96 -18.00 7.15
C PRO A 77 8.95 -18.69 6.23
N VAL A 78 8.13 -17.89 5.57
CA VAL A 78 7.45 -18.33 4.36
C VAL A 78 8.45 -18.07 3.23
N MET A 79 9.02 -19.13 2.67
CA MET A 79 9.98 -19.01 1.57
C MET A 79 9.33 -18.15 0.45
N SER A 80 10.12 -17.22 -0.12
CA SER A 80 9.73 -16.22 -1.13
C SER A 80 8.75 -15.11 -0.72
N THR A 81 8.87 -14.53 0.48
CA THR A 81 8.13 -13.30 0.84
C THR A 81 8.65 -12.03 0.14
N PHE A 82 7.72 -11.22 -0.38
CA PHE A 82 8.01 -9.91 -0.96
C PHE A 82 6.95 -8.88 -0.56
N ASN A 83 7.37 -7.62 -0.42
CA ASN A 83 6.52 -6.43 -0.23
C ASN A 83 5.52 -6.56 0.93
N PRO A 84 5.98 -6.59 2.19
CA PRO A 84 5.08 -6.51 3.32
C PRO A 84 4.39 -5.14 3.33
N GLU A 85 3.08 -5.13 3.51
CA GLU A 85 2.27 -3.93 3.71
C GLU A 85 1.54 -3.99 5.04
N VAL A 86 1.40 -2.82 5.67
CA VAL A 86 0.70 -2.67 6.95
C VAL A 86 -0.33 -1.57 6.84
N ALA A 87 -1.54 -1.82 7.36
CA ALA A 87 -2.56 -0.80 7.50
C ALA A 87 -3.21 -0.84 8.88
N ASN A 88 -3.19 0.32 9.54
CA ASN A 88 -3.91 0.54 10.79
C ASN A 88 -5.34 0.92 10.50
N ARG A 89 -6.26 0.42 11.32
CA ARG A 89 -7.63 0.89 11.28
C ARG A 89 -7.72 2.30 11.86
N LYS A 90 -8.35 3.21 11.09
CA LYS A 90 -8.36 4.67 11.34
C LYS A 90 -8.94 5.06 12.71
N ASN A 91 -9.96 4.33 13.19
CA ASN A 91 -10.70 4.66 14.42
C ASN A 91 -10.38 3.77 15.63
N THR A 92 -9.73 2.63 15.40
CA THR A 92 -9.34 1.68 16.45
C THR A 92 -7.98 1.13 16.07
N PRO A 93 -6.89 1.50 16.76
CA PRO A 93 -5.55 1.20 16.26
C PRO A 93 -5.21 -0.29 16.19
N SER A 94 -5.95 -1.13 16.89
CA SER A 94 -5.90 -2.59 16.80
C SER A 94 -7.30 -3.14 16.44
N PRO A 95 -7.35 -4.21 15.63
CA PRO A 95 -6.21 -4.86 14.98
C PRO A 95 -5.66 -4.05 13.80
N ALA A 96 -4.36 -4.19 13.52
CA ALA A 96 -3.76 -3.81 12.24
C ALA A 96 -3.79 -5.00 11.28
N VAL A 97 -3.76 -4.73 9.98
CA VAL A 97 -3.58 -5.76 8.95
C VAL A 97 -2.14 -5.73 8.44
N ILE A 98 -1.54 -6.91 8.33
CA ILE A 98 -0.27 -7.12 7.65
C ILE A 98 -0.54 -8.02 6.46
N ALA A 99 -0.08 -7.61 5.28
CA ALA A 99 -0.30 -8.34 4.05
C ALA A 99 1.04 -8.52 3.33
N PHE A 100 1.27 -9.68 2.70
CA PHE A 100 2.48 -9.92 1.90
C PHE A 100 2.23 -10.95 0.80
N SER A 101 3.07 -10.91 -0.24
CA SER A 101 3.10 -11.94 -1.27
C SER A 101 4.16 -13.00 -0.95
N THR A 102 3.86 -14.26 -1.25
CA THR A 102 4.77 -15.41 -1.13
C THR A 102 5.43 -15.79 -2.47
N GLY A 103 5.29 -14.96 -3.51
CA GLY A 103 5.87 -15.21 -4.84
C GLY A 103 5.18 -16.33 -5.64
N GLY A 104 4.09 -16.90 -5.12
CA GLY A 104 3.24 -17.88 -5.80
C GLY A 104 2.08 -17.25 -6.58
N ALA A 105 1.20 -18.11 -7.11
CA ALA A 105 -0.02 -17.76 -7.85
C ALA A 105 -1.08 -17.03 -7.00
N SER A 106 -0.87 -16.94 -5.69
CA SER A 106 -1.79 -16.37 -4.70
C SER A 106 -1.07 -15.42 -3.74
N VAL A 107 -1.79 -14.38 -3.28
CA VAL A 107 -1.34 -13.57 -2.13
C VAL A 107 -1.65 -14.36 -0.89
N ASP A 108 -0.75 -15.24 -0.46
CA ASP A 108 -1.12 -16.29 0.51
C ASP A 108 -1.32 -15.83 1.95
N ALA A 109 -0.93 -14.61 2.34
CA ALA A 109 -0.92 -14.28 3.76
C ALA A 109 -1.27 -12.82 4.09
N VAL A 110 -2.52 -12.69 4.53
CA VAL A 110 -3.03 -11.56 5.32
C VAL A 110 -3.14 -12.02 6.77
N PHE A 111 -2.49 -11.31 7.68
CA PHE A 111 -2.68 -11.46 9.13
C PHE A 111 -3.47 -10.26 9.66
N GLU A 112 -4.46 -10.55 10.51
CA GLU A 112 -5.13 -9.54 11.31
C GLU A 112 -4.65 -9.70 12.75
N ASP A 113 -4.24 -8.59 13.36
CA ASP A 113 -3.63 -8.56 14.69
C ASP A 113 -2.28 -9.29 14.77
N PHE A 114 -1.34 -8.75 15.57
CA PHE A 114 -0.01 -9.33 15.75
C PHE A 114 -0.05 -10.61 16.63
N THR A 115 -1.08 -11.45 16.47
CA THR A 115 -1.25 -12.66 17.26
C THR A 115 -1.15 -13.87 16.34
N ALA A 116 -0.30 -14.84 16.71
CA ALA A 116 -0.05 -16.04 15.93
C ALA A 116 -1.26 -17.01 15.88
N ALA A 117 -2.42 -16.58 16.38
CA ALA A 117 -3.64 -17.36 16.44
C ALA A 117 -4.46 -17.27 15.15
N ASP A 118 -4.20 -16.26 14.31
CA ASP A 118 -4.95 -16.07 13.07
C ASP A 118 -4.39 -16.92 11.91
N THR A 119 -5.28 -17.72 11.31
CA THR A 119 -4.97 -18.43 10.06
C THR A 119 -4.89 -17.43 8.90
N PRO A 120 -3.76 -17.38 8.17
CA PRO A 120 -3.65 -16.56 6.98
C PRO A 120 -4.63 -17.03 5.91
N PHE A 121 -5.09 -16.11 5.08
CA PHE A 121 -5.94 -16.44 3.93
C PHE A 121 -5.42 -15.79 2.65
N ALA A 122 -5.73 -16.43 1.52
CA ALA A 122 -5.35 -15.92 0.22
C ALA A 122 -6.36 -14.89 -0.30
N VAL A 123 -5.90 -13.67 -0.57
CA VAL A 123 -6.76 -12.54 -0.98
C VAL A 123 -7.51 -12.84 -2.27
N ASN A 124 -6.91 -13.54 -3.22
CA ASN A 124 -7.52 -13.89 -4.49
C ASN A 124 -8.14 -15.30 -4.51
N SER A 125 -8.28 -15.96 -3.36
CA SER A 125 -8.80 -17.34 -3.30
C SER A 125 -10.18 -17.46 -3.97
N GLY A 126 -10.30 -18.42 -4.88
CA GLY A 126 -11.52 -18.71 -5.64
C GLY A 126 -11.77 -17.78 -6.84
N GLU A 127 -10.89 -16.82 -7.12
CA GLU A 127 -11.05 -15.84 -8.19
C GLU A 127 -10.23 -16.21 -9.43
N PRO A 128 -10.57 -15.70 -10.63
CA PRO A 128 -9.82 -15.98 -11.85
C PRO A 128 -8.32 -15.65 -11.75
N SER A 129 -7.95 -14.63 -10.98
CA SER A 129 -6.55 -14.26 -10.80
C SER A 129 -5.73 -15.27 -10.00
N ALA A 130 -6.34 -16.13 -9.17
CA ALA A 130 -5.62 -17.18 -8.43
C ALA A 130 -5.06 -18.29 -9.31
N MET A 131 -5.48 -18.36 -10.57
CA MET A 131 -4.98 -19.32 -11.55
C MET A 131 -3.80 -18.77 -12.36
N LYS A 132 -3.37 -17.52 -12.11
CA LYS A 132 -2.31 -16.84 -12.86
C LYS A 132 -0.94 -17.10 -12.23
N ALA A 133 0.12 -16.67 -12.91
CA ALA A 133 1.47 -17.15 -12.65
C ALA A 133 2.07 -16.65 -11.34
N SER A 134 1.86 -15.38 -11.00
CA SER A 134 2.30 -14.84 -9.72
C SER A 134 1.53 -13.60 -9.31
N VAL A 135 1.43 -13.36 -8.01
CA VAL A 135 0.94 -12.11 -7.44
C VAL A 135 2.09 -11.33 -6.82
N GLY A 136 2.14 -10.02 -7.07
CA GLY A 136 3.12 -9.10 -6.53
C GLY A 136 2.53 -7.70 -6.39
N GLY A 137 3.31 -6.74 -5.89
CA GLY A 137 2.86 -5.35 -5.68
C GLY A 137 1.51 -5.28 -4.95
N LEU A 138 1.54 -5.36 -3.62
CA LEU A 138 0.37 -5.40 -2.77
C LEU A 138 0.19 -4.05 -2.08
N ALA A 139 -1.05 -3.67 -1.80
CA ALA A 139 -1.42 -2.53 -0.97
C ALA A 139 -2.71 -2.84 -0.21
N VAL A 140 -2.86 -2.26 0.97
CA VAL A 140 -4.01 -2.47 1.85
C VAL A 140 -4.40 -1.19 2.59
N ASP A 141 -5.70 -0.96 2.77
CA ASP A 141 -6.22 0.08 3.68
C ASP A 141 -7.60 -0.32 4.24
N TRP A 142 -8.03 0.39 5.28
CA TRP A 142 -9.29 0.18 5.99
C TRP A 142 -10.33 1.24 5.69
N PHE A 143 -11.57 0.78 5.55
CA PHE A 143 -12.75 1.61 5.73
C PHE A 143 -13.02 1.83 7.21
N GLU A 144 -13.62 2.97 7.56
CA GLU A 144 -14.09 3.25 8.93
C GLU A 144 -15.10 2.19 9.43
N SER A 145 -15.86 1.58 8.51
CA SER A 145 -16.76 0.46 8.78
C SER A 145 -16.04 -0.77 9.35
N GLY A 146 -14.72 -0.89 9.13
CA GLY A 146 -13.93 -2.09 9.40
C GLY A 146 -13.83 -3.04 8.21
N GLU A 147 -14.42 -2.70 7.07
CA GLU A 147 -14.12 -3.41 5.84
C GLU A 147 -12.66 -3.14 5.43
N ILE A 148 -12.06 -4.07 4.72
CA ILE A 148 -10.66 -4.00 4.28
C ILE A 148 -10.63 -4.04 2.76
N VAL A 149 -9.81 -3.22 2.12
CA VAL A 149 -9.52 -3.31 0.68
C VAL A 149 -8.07 -3.74 0.47
N PHE A 150 -7.89 -4.73 -0.41
CA PHE A 150 -6.59 -5.11 -0.94
C PHE A 150 -6.52 -4.74 -2.41
N VAL A 151 -5.37 -4.25 -2.84
CA VAL A 151 -5.03 -4.05 -4.24
C VAL A 151 -3.74 -4.80 -4.53
N TYR A 152 -3.69 -5.54 -5.63
CA TYR A 152 -2.54 -6.36 -5.98
C TYR A 152 -2.33 -6.49 -7.48
N SER A 153 -1.08 -6.71 -7.87
CA SER A 153 -0.66 -6.90 -9.26
C SER A 153 -0.53 -8.38 -9.57
N VAL A 154 -1.07 -8.85 -10.70
CA VAL A 154 -1.04 -10.28 -11.06
C VAL A 154 -0.39 -10.45 -12.42
N PHE A 155 0.71 -11.20 -12.46
CA PHE A 155 1.41 -11.54 -13.68
C PHE A 155 0.76 -12.73 -14.37
N ASP A 156 0.46 -12.55 -15.65
CA ASP A 156 -0.09 -13.57 -16.53
C ASP A 156 0.99 -14.06 -17.50
N ASN A 157 1.47 -15.28 -17.30
CA ASN A 157 2.51 -15.88 -18.14
C ASN A 157 2.01 -16.31 -19.54
N THR A 158 0.70 -16.35 -19.76
CA THR A 158 0.14 -16.69 -21.08
C THR A 158 0.15 -15.47 -21.98
N ILE A 159 -0.12 -14.29 -21.40
CA ILE A 159 -0.16 -13.01 -22.12
C ILE A 159 1.17 -12.24 -22.00
N MET A 160 2.04 -12.62 -21.05
CA MET A 160 3.27 -11.91 -20.69
C MET A 160 3.00 -10.45 -20.31
N GLY A 161 2.01 -10.25 -19.43
CA GLY A 161 1.58 -8.93 -18.95
C GLY A 161 1.18 -8.98 -17.48
N THR A 162 1.12 -7.80 -16.85
CA THR A 162 0.70 -7.69 -15.44
C THR A 162 -0.56 -6.85 -15.35
N GLY A 163 -1.62 -7.46 -14.81
CA GLY A 163 -2.88 -6.78 -14.51
C GLY A 163 -2.93 -6.29 -13.07
N LEU A 164 -3.90 -5.44 -12.77
CA LEU A 164 -4.15 -4.91 -11.44
C LEU A 164 -5.55 -5.30 -10.99
N TYR A 165 -5.66 -5.77 -9.75
CA TYR A 165 -6.88 -6.30 -9.18
C TYR A 165 -7.12 -5.73 -7.79
N ALA A 166 -8.37 -5.72 -7.36
CA ALA A 166 -8.74 -5.37 -6.00
C ALA A 166 -9.83 -6.30 -5.45
N ARG A 167 -9.82 -6.48 -4.13
CA ARG A 167 -10.85 -7.24 -3.43
C ARG A 167 -11.13 -6.63 -2.07
N CYS A 168 -12.41 -6.54 -1.73
CA CYS A 168 -12.87 -6.03 -0.45
C CYS A 168 -13.31 -7.19 0.44
N PHE A 169 -13.13 -7.03 1.74
CA PHE A 169 -13.50 -8.03 2.75
C PHE A 169 -14.26 -7.36 3.89
N MET A 170 -15.23 -8.08 4.42
CA MET A 170 -15.85 -7.76 5.70
C MET A 170 -14.82 -7.95 6.83
N PRO A 171 -15.05 -7.34 8.02
CA PRO A 171 -14.17 -7.53 9.17
C PRO A 171 -13.97 -9.00 9.59
N ASP A 172 -14.91 -9.89 9.24
CA ASP A 172 -14.81 -11.33 9.49
C ASP A 172 -14.08 -12.10 8.38
N LYS A 173 -13.39 -11.39 7.48
CA LYS A 173 -12.59 -11.92 6.35
C LYS A 173 -13.43 -12.61 5.27
N MET A 174 -14.74 -12.39 5.25
CA MET A 174 -15.57 -12.81 4.12
C MET A 174 -15.45 -11.80 2.97
N ALA A 175 -15.23 -12.30 1.75
CA ALA A 175 -15.13 -11.44 0.57
C ALA A 175 -16.46 -10.72 0.26
N ILE A 176 -16.37 -9.45 -0.10
CA ILE A 176 -17.49 -8.61 -0.54
C ILE A 176 -17.54 -8.64 -2.07
N GLY A 177 -18.38 -9.51 -2.61
CA GLY A 177 -18.51 -9.70 -4.06
C GLY A 177 -17.28 -10.36 -4.70
N PRO A 178 -17.29 -10.53 -6.03
CA PRO A 178 -16.14 -11.04 -6.77
C PRO A 178 -15.01 -9.99 -6.84
N GLU A 179 -13.83 -10.48 -7.18
CA GLU A 179 -12.65 -9.65 -7.48
C GLU A 179 -12.97 -8.61 -8.56
N LEU A 180 -12.42 -7.41 -8.36
CA LEU A 180 -12.43 -6.36 -9.37
C LEU A 180 -11.14 -6.41 -10.18
N GLU A 181 -11.25 -6.60 -11.49
CA GLU A 181 -10.15 -6.34 -12.43
C GLU A 181 -10.09 -4.83 -12.73
N ILE A 182 -9.08 -4.14 -12.20
CA ILE A 182 -8.86 -2.70 -12.40
C ILE A 182 -8.18 -2.46 -13.74
N VAL A 183 -7.11 -3.21 -14.02
CA VAL A 183 -6.42 -3.19 -15.31
C VAL A 183 -6.23 -4.64 -15.77
N PRO A 184 -6.79 -5.05 -16.92
CA PRO A 184 -6.53 -6.38 -17.45
C PRO A 184 -5.05 -6.53 -17.86
N PRO A 185 -4.44 -7.72 -17.69
CA PRO A 185 -3.12 -7.97 -18.24
C PRO A 185 -3.18 -7.93 -19.76
N THR A 186 -2.27 -7.17 -20.35
CA THR A 186 -2.12 -7.08 -21.82
C THR A 186 -0.65 -7.25 -22.17
N ASN A 187 -0.38 -7.84 -23.35
CA ASN A 187 0.99 -8.16 -23.75
C ASN A 187 1.83 -6.87 -23.86
N GLY A 188 2.97 -6.84 -23.16
CA GLY A 188 3.90 -5.70 -23.17
C GLY A 188 3.49 -4.52 -22.27
N ASN A 189 2.38 -4.62 -21.55
CA ASN A 189 1.98 -3.64 -20.55
C ASN A 189 1.94 -4.26 -19.15
N SER A 190 2.33 -3.47 -18.16
CA SER A 190 2.35 -3.89 -16.77
C SER A 190 1.79 -2.79 -15.87
N ALA A 191 0.70 -3.07 -15.19
CA ALA A 191 0.25 -2.29 -14.04
C ALA A 191 0.85 -2.90 -12.77
N ILE A 192 1.76 -2.18 -12.13
CA ILE A 192 2.52 -2.67 -10.97
C ILE A 192 2.67 -1.61 -9.88
N LEU A 193 3.13 -2.05 -8.71
CA LEU A 193 3.41 -1.18 -7.56
C LEU A 193 2.19 -0.31 -7.20
N PRO A 194 1.02 -0.93 -6.94
CA PRO A 194 -0.14 -0.18 -6.54
C PRO A 194 0.03 0.40 -5.15
N ASP A 195 -0.77 1.43 -4.87
CA ASP A 195 -1.06 1.89 -3.52
C ASP A 195 -2.54 2.25 -3.40
N VAL A 196 -3.10 2.14 -2.20
CA VAL A 196 -4.53 2.35 -1.95
C VAL A 196 -4.77 3.27 -0.75
N ALA A 197 -5.75 4.17 -0.88
CA ALA A 197 -6.22 4.99 0.22
C ALA A 197 -7.75 5.09 0.23
N VAL A 198 -8.36 4.74 1.35
CA VAL A 198 -9.81 4.75 1.53
C VAL A 198 -10.31 6.14 1.92
N VAL A 199 -11.32 6.61 1.17
CA VAL A 199 -12.07 7.85 1.36
C VAL A 199 -13.37 7.50 2.10
N ASN A 200 -13.41 7.74 3.40
CA ASN A 200 -14.47 7.23 4.26
C ASN A 200 -15.85 7.88 4.05
N SER A 201 -15.92 9.14 3.60
CA SER A 201 -17.21 9.87 3.56
C SER A 201 -18.28 9.21 2.73
N ASP A 202 -17.90 8.37 1.76
CA ASP A 202 -18.83 7.78 0.82
C ASP A 202 -18.52 6.32 0.45
N GLY A 203 -17.64 5.64 1.20
CA GLY A 203 -17.26 4.25 0.94
C GLY A 203 -16.43 4.08 -0.33
N SER A 204 -15.72 5.13 -0.76
CA SER A 204 -14.81 5.06 -1.90
C SER A 204 -13.38 4.84 -1.47
N PHE A 205 -12.54 4.47 -2.44
CA PHE A 205 -11.10 4.36 -2.27
C PHE A 205 -10.42 4.80 -3.55
N LEU A 206 -9.19 5.25 -3.39
CA LEU A 206 -8.30 5.68 -4.45
C LEU A 206 -7.27 4.59 -4.65
N VAL A 207 -7.02 4.24 -5.90
CA VAL A 207 -5.94 3.33 -6.28
C VAL A 207 -4.98 4.10 -7.17
N THR A 208 -3.71 4.12 -6.79
CA THR A 208 -2.63 4.54 -7.67
C THR A 208 -1.81 3.35 -8.11
N TRP A 209 -1.18 3.43 -9.27
CA TRP A 209 -0.24 2.40 -9.72
C TRP A 209 0.75 2.99 -10.72
N THR A 210 1.85 2.26 -10.89
CA THR A 210 2.77 2.51 -12.01
C THR A 210 2.28 1.74 -13.23
N GLN A 211 1.96 2.46 -14.30
CA GLN A 211 1.64 1.88 -15.59
C GLN A 211 2.89 1.89 -16.46
N PHE A 212 3.37 0.71 -16.86
CA PHE A 212 4.42 0.58 -17.87
C PHE A 212 3.80 0.29 -19.23
N THR A 213 4.25 1.03 -20.26
CA THR A 213 3.84 0.89 -21.66
C THR A 213 5.05 0.68 -22.57
N GLY A 214 5.96 -0.20 -22.14
CA GLY A 214 7.19 -0.57 -22.86
C GLY A 214 8.30 0.49 -22.84
N ALA A 215 8.01 1.73 -23.24
CA ALA A 215 9.01 2.80 -23.38
C ALA A 215 8.93 3.89 -22.31
N SER A 216 7.82 3.97 -21.57
CA SER A 216 7.59 4.95 -20.51
C SER A 216 6.86 4.32 -19.34
N SER A 217 6.84 5.04 -18.23
CA SER A 217 5.97 4.73 -17.12
C SER A 217 5.25 5.96 -16.58
N GLU A 218 3.95 5.80 -16.38
CA GLU A 218 3.03 6.82 -15.89
C GLU A 218 2.53 6.46 -14.49
N ILE A 219 2.13 7.48 -13.71
CA ILE A 219 1.40 7.27 -12.45
C ILE A 219 -0.07 7.47 -12.71
N MET A 220 -0.82 6.38 -12.61
CA MET A 220 -2.26 6.39 -12.81
C MET A 220 -2.97 6.51 -11.46
N LEU A 221 -4.13 7.13 -11.47
CA LEU A 221 -5.06 7.21 -10.34
C LEU A 221 -6.47 6.89 -10.85
N GLN A 222 -7.16 5.99 -10.16
CA GLN A 222 -8.58 5.74 -10.34
C GLN A 222 -9.27 5.69 -8.99
N ARG A 223 -10.46 6.29 -8.92
CA ARG A 223 -11.35 6.17 -7.78
C ARG A 223 -12.33 5.04 -8.01
N PHE A 224 -12.60 4.29 -6.95
CA PHE A 224 -13.57 3.21 -6.91
C PHE A 224 -14.52 3.42 -5.75
N ARG A 225 -15.75 2.95 -5.88
CA ARG A 225 -16.73 2.92 -4.80
C ARG A 225 -17.04 1.48 -4.45
N SER A 226 -16.86 1.13 -3.18
CA SER A 226 -17.35 -0.13 -2.62
C SER A 226 -18.77 0.09 -2.11
N VAL A 227 -19.67 -0.84 -2.39
CA VAL A 227 -21.02 -0.88 -1.82
C VAL A 227 -21.19 -2.26 -1.22
N SER A 228 -21.56 -2.37 0.05
CA SER A 228 -21.69 -3.67 0.71
C SER A 228 -22.57 -4.61 -0.10
N GLY A 229 -22.06 -5.82 -0.35
CA GLY A 229 -22.73 -6.84 -1.14
C GLY A 229 -22.57 -6.71 -2.66
N SER A 230 -21.73 -5.81 -3.17
CA SER A 230 -21.42 -5.67 -4.60
C SER A 230 -19.93 -5.46 -4.82
N SER A 231 -19.41 -5.88 -5.99
CA SER A 231 -18.03 -5.55 -6.36
C SER A 231 -17.82 -4.05 -6.43
N PRO A 232 -16.62 -3.56 -6.07
CA PRO A 232 -16.30 -2.17 -6.26
C PRO A 232 -16.44 -1.75 -7.72
N VAL A 233 -16.89 -0.52 -7.96
CA VAL A 233 -17.07 0.04 -9.30
C VAL A 233 -16.24 1.31 -9.46
N ALA A 234 -15.66 1.52 -10.64
CA ALA A 234 -14.94 2.75 -10.95
C ALA A 234 -15.91 3.95 -10.90
N VAL A 235 -15.47 5.04 -10.29
CA VAL A 235 -16.21 6.31 -10.22
C VAL A 235 -15.34 7.43 -10.77
N GLY A 236 -15.87 8.18 -11.73
CA GLY A 236 -15.10 9.20 -12.46
C GLY A 236 -14.11 8.61 -13.47
N GLY A 237 -13.44 9.48 -14.21
CA GLY A 237 -12.39 9.10 -15.16
C GLY A 237 -11.07 8.67 -14.53
N LEU A 238 -10.33 7.87 -15.31
CA LEU A 238 -8.94 7.52 -15.08
C LEU A 238 -8.05 8.75 -15.29
N LEU A 239 -7.11 8.98 -14.38
CA LEU A 239 -6.22 10.13 -14.42
C LEU A 239 -4.75 9.71 -14.44
N ASP A 240 -3.97 10.24 -15.38
CA ASP A 240 -2.51 10.24 -15.28
C ASP A 240 -2.06 11.45 -14.45
N ILE A 241 -1.58 11.16 -13.24
CA ILE A 241 -1.09 12.13 -12.24
C ILE A 241 0.24 12.74 -12.67
N SER A 242 1.05 11.96 -13.40
CA SER A 242 2.36 12.36 -13.88
C SER A 242 2.32 13.20 -15.17
N THR A 243 1.17 13.27 -15.85
CA THR A 243 1.02 14.10 -17.06
C THR A 243 1.47 15.54 -16.81
N GLY A 244 2.34 16.03 -17.70
CA GLY A 244 2.87 17.40 -17.66
C GLY A 244 3.89 17.65 -16.54
N GLN A 245 4.24 16.63 -15.76
CA GLN A 245 5.31 16.68 -14.77
C GLN A 245 6.54 16.01 -15.37
N ALA A 246 7.62 16.79 -15.55
CA ALA A 246 8.92 16.25 -15.92
C ALA A 246 9.92 16.65 -14.84
N ALA A 247 10.80 15.71 -14.49
CA ALA A 247 11.94 16.05 -13.66
C ALA A 247 12.76 17.17 -14.33
N PRO A 248 13.10 18.26 -13.60
CA PRO A 248 13.88 19.35 -14.17
C PRO A 248 15.18 18.83 -14.77
N GLY A 249 15.41 19.11 -16.06
CA GLY A 249 16.61 18.68 -16.77
C GLY A 249 16.57 17.29 -17.42
N LEU A 250 15.46 16.55 -17.29
CA LEU A 250 15.24 15.29 -18.01
C LEU A 250 14.21 15.48 -19.12
N SER A 251 14.51 14.98 -20.32
CA SER A 251 13.52 14.96 -21.41
C SER A 251 12.37 14.01 -21.05
N ALA A 252 11.13 14.37 -21.37
CA ALA A 252 9.91 13.59 -21.08
C ALA A 252 9.93 12.12 -21.54
N ARG A 253 10.84 11.74 -22.45
CA ARG A 253 11.04 10.35 -22.91
C ARG A 253 11.89 9.47 -21.99
N ASN A 254 12.62 10.04 -21.02
CA ASN A 254 13.49 9.30 -20.11
C ASN A 254 13.02 9.38 -18.65
N GLY A 255 11.92 10.09 -18.38
CA GLY A 255 11.32 10.15 -17.05
C GLY A 255 10.52 8.89 -16.79
N MET A 256 11.09 7.95 -16.06
CA MET A 256 10.37 6.81 -15.50
C MET A 256 9.67 7.30 -14.23
N ASN A 257 8.34 7.36 -14.25
CA ASN A 257 7.57 7.58 -13.04
C ASN A 257 7.23 6.24 -12.40
N SER A 258 7.46 6.07 -11.10
CA SER A 258 7.20 4.80 -10.43
C SER A 258 6.96 4.96 -8.93
N ALA A 259 6.49 3.87 -8.31
CA ALA A 259 6.36 3.71 -6.87
C ALA A 259 5.56 4.85 -6.22
N SER A 260 4.36 5.09 -6.74
CA SER A 260 3.47 6.08 -6.16
C SER A 260 3.02 5.67 -4.76
N ARG A 261 2.77 6.67 -3.90
CA ARG A 261 2.02 6.51 -2.66
C ARG A 261 0.90 7.52 -2.60
N VAL A 262 -0.24 7.12 -2.07
CA VAL A 262 -1.45 7.94 -1.97
C VAL A 262 -1.94 8.01 -0.54
N ALA A 263 -2.28 9.22 -0.12
CA ALA A 263 -3.03 9.46 1.12
C ALA A 263 -4.19 10.40 0.81
N CYS A 264 -5.31 10.21 1.51
CA CYS A 264 -6.46 11.07 1.35
C CYS A 264 -7.11 11.44 2.67
N THR A 265 -7.81 12.57 2.64
CA THR A 265 -8.70 13.02 3.71
C THR A 265 -10.02 12.24 3.63
N SER A 266 -10.78 12.26 4.73
CA SER A 266 -12.11 11.66 4.74
C SER A 266 -13.06 12.31 3.73
N THR A 267 -12.80 13.57 3.32
CA THR A 267 -13.55 14.33 2.31
C THR A 267 -13.02 14.15 0.88
N GLY A 268 -11.99 13.31 0.69
CA GLY A 268 -11.45 12.92 -0.62
C GLY A 268 -10.53 13.93 -1.30
N ASP A 269 -9.99 14.90 -0.58
CA ASP A 269 -8.74 15.54 -1.01
C ASP A 269 -7.60 14.54 -0.85
N ALA A 270 -6.73 14.43 -1.86
CA ALA A 270 -5.65 13.45 -1.88
C ALA A 270 -4.30 14.09 -2.18
N VAL A 271 -3.25 13.51 -1.61
CA VAL A 271 -1.87 13.75 -2.03
C VAL A 271 -1.32 12.46 -2.62
N VAL A 272 -0.74 12.56 -3.80
CA VAL A 272 -0.01 11.46 -4.44
C VAL A 272 1.44 11.89 -4.54
N VAL A 273 2.35 11.04 -4.05
CA VAL A 273 3.80 11.21 -4.19
C VAL A 273 4.35 10.09 -5.06
N TRP A 274 5.42 10.33 -5.83
CA TRP A 274 6.03 9.31 -6.67
C TRP A 274 7.48 9.62 -6.98
N ASN A 275 8.23 8.59 -7.39
CA ASN A 275 9.56 8.76 -7.94
C ASN A 275 9.45 9.13 -9.42
N SER A 276 10.21 10.13 -9.84
CA SER A 276 10.35 10.51 -11.24
C SER A 276 11.82 10.65 -11.58
N GLY A 277 12.25 10.09 -12.71
CA GLY A 277 13.62 10.27 -13.17
C GLY A 277 14.15 9.12 -14.00
N ASP A 278 15.47 9.05 -14.12
CA ASP A 278 16.16 7.93 -14.76
C ASP A 278 16.91 7.08 -13.73
N ASN A 279 17.68 6.11 -14.21
CA ASN A 279 18.48 5.22 -13.35
C ASN A 279 19.65 5.92 -12.62
N THR A 280 19.92 7.19 -12.93
CA THR A 280 21.00 7.98 -12.32
C THR A 280 20.49 9.15 -11.48
N ASN A 281 19.32 9.68 -11.80
CA ASN A 281 18.73 10.86 -11.17
C ASN A 281 17.26 10.58 -10.88
N LEU A 282 16.96 10.21 -9.64
CA LEU A 282 15.59 10.09 -9.14
C LEU A 282 15.26 11.30 -8.27
N ILE A 283 14.10 11.90 -8.52
CA ILE A 283 13.49 12.91 -7.65
C ILE A 283 12.16 12.39 -7.13
N VAL A 284 11.71 12.95 -6.01
CA VAL A 284 10.35 12.72 -5.49
C VAL A 284 9.49 13.90 -5.88
N LEU A 285 8.37 13.61 -6.55
CA LEU A 285 7.34 14.58 -6.88
C LEU A 285 6.10 14.34 -6.02
N ALA A 286 5.29 15.38 -5.87
CA ALA A 286 4.03 15.33 -5.15
C ALA A 286 2.97 16.15 -5.89
N ARG A 287 1.74 15.66 -5.89
CA ARG A 287 0.58 16.36 -6.45
C ARG A 287 -0.57 16.31 -5.47
N LEU A 288 -1.10 17.49 -5.16
CA LEU A 288 -2.35 17.64 -4.45
C LEU A 288 -3.49 17.55 -5.45
N ILE A 289 -4.51 16.78 -5.09
CA ILE A 289 -5.70 16.53 -5.90
C ILE A 289 -6.90 16.90 -5.03
N GLY A 290 -7.56 17.99 -5.39
CA GLY A 290 -8.70 18.49 -4.64
C GLY A 290 -10.00 17.80 -5.05
N ASN A 291 -10.82 17.50 -4.05
CA ASN A 291 -12.25 17.26 -4.17
C ASN A 291 -12.65 16.11 -5.11
N LEU A 292 -11.99 14.95 -4.98
CA LEU A 292 -12.29 13.74 -5.76
C LEU A 292 -13.70 13.18 -5.48
N VAL A 293 -14.39 13.65 -4.43
CA VAL A 293 -15.77 13.27 -4.10
C VAL A 293 -16.80 13.90 -5.05
N THR A 294 -16.56 15.14 -5.50
CA THR A 294 -17.50 15.90 -6.32
C THR A 294 -17.04 16.16 -7.74
N ALA A 295 -15.75 15.96 -8.04
CA ALA A 295 -15.24 16.05 -9.39
C ALA A 295 -15.72 14.85 -10.23
N THR A 296 -16.58 15.09 -11.21
CA THR A 296 -16.54 14.30 -12.46
C THR A 296 -15.16 14.52 -13.07
N LEU A 297 -14.25 13.56 -12.83
CA LEU A 297 -13.04 13.39 -13.64
C LEU A 297 -13.44 13.00 -15.06
#